data_AF-A0A433B8L2-F1
#
_entry.id   AF-A0A433B8L2-F1
#
_cell.length_a   1.000
_cell.length_b   1.000
_cell.length_c   1.000
_cell.angle_alpha   90.00
_cell.angle_beta   90.00
_cell.angle_gamma   90.00
#
_symmetry.space_group_name_H-M   'P 1'
#
loop_
_entity.id
_entity.type
_entity.pdbx_description
1 polymer ?
#
loop_
_entity_poly.entity_id
_entity_poly.type
_entity_poly.pdbx_seq_one_letter_code
_entity_poly.pdbx_strand_id
1 'polypeptide(L)'
;MVGPIDMALEQLGLSRRINLSVTRFVTLPQIISSTDFVAAVPSRFARSADVQNLCKVWPLPFKSPRFTMRMLWHRIHDADPAHEWLRSLLPNEGER
;
A
#
# COMPACT_ATOMS: atom_id res chain seq x y z
N MET A 1 2.62 -7.62 -14.93
CA MET A 1 2.42 -8.13 -13.55
C MET A 1 1.00 -7.75 -13.16
N VAL A 2 0.13 -8.74 -12.93
CA VAL A 2 -1.27 -8.51 -12.53
C VAL A 2 -1.28 -8.26 -11.02
N GLY A 3 -1.66 -7.05 -10.60
CA GLY A 3 -1.74 -6.68 -9.19
C GLY A 3 -3.15 -6.89 -8.61
N PRO A 4 -3.33 -6.73 -7.28
CA PRO A 4 -4.64 -6.86 -6.62
C PRO A 4 -5.72 -5.93 -7.20
N ILE A 5 -5.31 -4.77 -7.73
CA ILE A 5 -6.21 -3.82 -8.39
C ILE A 5 -6.66 -4.33 -9.75
N ASP A 6 -5.76 -4.94 -10.52
CA ASP A 6 -6.09 -5.53 -11.82
C ASP A 6 -7.08 -6.69 -11.64
N MET A 7 -6.88 -7.54 -10.63
CA MET A 7 -7.84 -8.61 -10.27
C MET A 7 -9.21 -8.07 -9.86
N ALA A 8 -9.24 -6.99 -9.07
CA ALA A 8 -10.51 -6.38 -8.64
C ALA A 8 -11.28 -5.76 -9.81
N LEU A 9 -10.57 -5.15 -10.78
CA LEU A 9 -11.19 -4.62 -12.00
C LEU A 9 -11.69 -5.75 -12.90
N GLU A 10 -10.93 -6.83 -13.04
CA GLU A 10 -11.30 -7.99 -13.86
C GLU A 10 -12.60 -8.65 -13.36
N GLN A 11 -12.78 -8.75 -12.03
CA GLN A 11 -14.03 -9.24 -11.44
C GLN A 11 -15.26 -8.37 -11.78
N LEU A 12 -15.04 -7.12 -12.16
CA LEU A 12 -16.08 -6.19 -12.61
C LEU A 12 -16.21 -6.14 -14.15
N GLY A 13 -15.47 -6.98 -14.88
CA GLY A 13 -15.40 -6.92 -16.34
C GLY A 13 -14.68 -5.68 -16.87
N LEU A 14 -13.87 -5.02 -16.03
CA LEU A 14 -13.13 -3.81 -16.36
C LEU A 14 -11.64 -4.09 -16.54
N SER A 15 -10.96 -3.20 -17.25
CA SER A 15 -9.50 -3.18 -17.34
C SER A 15 -9.01 -1.73 -17.27
N ARG A 16 -7.75 -1.53 -16.87
CA ARG A 16 -7.11 -0.22 -16.86
C ARG A 16 -6.02 -0.14 -17.92
N ARG A 17 -5.75 1.08 -18.37
CA ARG A 17 -4.59 1.38 -19.21
C ARG A 17 -3.39 1.69 -18.31
N ILE A 18 -2.30 0.92 -18.46
CA ILE A 18 -1.07 1.13 -17.70
C ILE A 18 -0.10 1.97 -18.57
N ASN A 19 -0.02 3.27 -18.29
CA ASN A 19 0.89 4.18 -18.99
C ASN A 19 2.31 4.19 -18.41
N LEU A 20 2.44 3.92 -17.12
CA LEU A 20 3.71 3.96 -16.40
C LEU A 20 3.72 2.91 -15.28
N SER A 21 4.88 2.28 -15.08
CA SER A 21 5.17 1.42 -13.94
C SER A 21 6.37 1.96 -13.19
N VAL A 22 6.28 2.02 -11.86
CA VAL A 22 7.37 2.50 -10.99
C VAL A 22 7.66 1.47 -9.90
N THR A 23 8.93 1.38 -9.50
CA THR A 23 9.36 0.44 -8.46
C THR A 23 9.20 0.98 -7.04
N ARG A 24 9.07 2.30 -6.88
CA ARG A 24 9.06 2.96 -5.56
C ARG A 24 7.86 3.88 -5.41
N PHE A 25 7.06 3.68 -4.36
CA PHE A 25 5.88 4.52 -4.09
C PHE A 25 6.23 6.00 -3.87
N VAL A 26 7.39 6.30 -3.27
CA VAL A 26 7.81 7.67 -2.94
C VAL A 26 7.92 8.60 -4.14
N THR A 27 8.05 8.08 -5.37
CA THR A 27 8.11 8.91 -6.58
C THR A 27 6.73 9.20 -7.17
N LEU A 28 5.68 8.48 -6.75
CA LEU A 28 4.34 8.62 -7.33
C LEU A 28 3.74 10.03 -7.17
N PRO A 29 3.81 10.70 -6.00
CA PRO A 29 3.14 12.00 -5.82
C PRO A 29 3.60 13.04 -6.84
N GLN A 30 4.91 13.11 -7.09
CA GLN A 30 5.51 14.04 -8.06
C GLN A 30 5.08 13.75 -9.52
N ILE A 31 4.97 12.47 -9.87
CA ILE A 31 4.53 12.05 -11.20
C ILE A 31 3.05 12.37 -11.38
N ILE A 32 2.22 12.03 -10.40
CA ILE A 32 0.77 12.27 -10.45
C ILE A 32 0.48 13.77 -10.47
N SER A 33 1.22 14.59 -9.70
CA SER A 33 1.01 16.05 -9.69
C SER A 33 1.37 16.75 -11.00
N SER A 34 2.11 16.08 -11.90
CA SER A 34 2.54 16.63 -13.19
C SER A 34 1.90 15.93 -14.40
N THR A 35 0.94 15.04 -14.18
CA THR A 35 0.27 14.25 -15.25
C THR A 35 -1.21 14.08 -14.97
N ASP A 36 -1.97 13.61 -15.95
CA ASP A 36 -3.38 13.21 -15.78
C ASP A 36 -3.53 11.75 -15.31
N PHE A 37 -2.50 11.21 -14.63
CA PHE A 37 -2.52 9.83 -14.16
C PHE A 37 -3.20 9.71 -12.79
N VAL A 38 -3.73 8.52 -12.54
CA VAL A 38 -4.25 8.13 -11.23
C VAL A 38 -3.57 6.85 -10.78
N ALA A 39 -3.39 6.70 -9.46
CA ALA A 39 -2.83 5.49 -8.87
C ALA A 39 -3.69 5.02 -7.71
N ALA A 40 -3.92 3.71 -7.66
CA ALA A 40 -4.46 3.04 -6.47
C ALA A 40 -3.29 2.65 -5.57
N VAL A 41 -3.30 3.11 -4.32
CA VAL A 41 -2.21 2.93 -3.34
C VAL A 41 -2.76 2.50 -1.97
N PRO A 42 -1.92 1.88 -1.12
CA PRO A 42 -2.26 1.64 0.28
C PRO A 42 -2.76 2.90 1.01
N SER A 43 -3.84 2.79 1.78
CA SER A 43 -4.42 3.95 2.49
C SER A 43 -3.45 4.62 3.46
N ARG A 44 -2.54 3.86 4.07
CA ARG A 44 -1.48 4.40 4.94
C ARG A 44 -0.49 5.26 4.16
N PHE A 45 -0.15 4.88 2.94
CA PHE A 45 0.70 5.69 2.05
C PHE A 45 -0.05 6.93 1.57
N ALA A 46 -1.33 6.80 1.21
CA ALA A 46 -2.14 7.95 0.78
C ALA A 46 -2.26 9.05 1.85
N ARG A 47 -2.10 8.71 3.14
CA ARG A 47 -2.09 9.65 4.26
C ARG A 47 -0.74 10.34 4.51
N SER A 48 0.31 10.01 3.75
CA SER A 48 1.59 10.69 3.92
C SER A 48 1.50 12.17 3.54
N ALA A 49 2.30 13.01 4.18
CA ALA A 49 2.35 14.44 3.87
C ALA A 49 2.70 14.69 2.39
N ASP A 50 3.64 13.93 1.84
CA ASP A 50 4.04 14.05 0.43
C ASP A 50 2.86 13.84 -0.53
N VAL A 51 2.00 12.85 -0.26
CA VAL A 51 0.81 12.61 -1.08
C VAL A 51 -0.22 13.71 -0.86
N GLN A 52 -0.53 14.05 0.40
CA GLN A 52 -1.58 15.01 0.74
C GLN A 52 -1.27 16.43 0.24
N ASN A 53 0.01 16.80 0.17
CA ASN A 53 0.44 18.11 -0.29
C ASN A 53 0.43 18.25 -1.82
N LEU A 54 0.59 17.15 -2.56
CA LEU A 54 0.78 17.17 -4.03
C LEU A 54 -0.39 16.58 -4.80
N CYS A 55 -1.24 15.80 -4.16
CA CYS A 55 -2.29 15.03 -4.82
C CYS A 55 -3.61 15.10 -4.04
N LYS A 56 -4.71 15.04 -4.77
CA LYS A 56 -6.03 14.77 -4.19
C LYS A 56 -6.20 13.26 -3.98
N VAL A 57 -6.82 12.88 -2.87
CA VAL A 57 -7.02 11.49 -2.48
C VAL A 57 -8.52 11.20 -2.38
N TRP A 58 -8.95 10.08 -2.96
CA TRP A 58 -10.32 9.59 -2.91
C TRP A 58 -10.36 8.14 -2.45
N PRO A 59 -11.48 7.68 -1.86
CA PRO A 59 -11.69 6.26 -1.64
C PRO A 59 -11.72 5.51 -2.98
N LEU A 60 -11.30 4.25 -2.96
CA LEU A 60 -11.37 3.40 -4.14
C LEU A 60 -12.85 3.21 -4.54
N PRO A 61 -13.22 3.39 -5.83
CA PRO A 61 -14.62 3.32 -6.26
C PRO A 61 -15.13 1.88 -6.41
N PHE A 62 -14.35 0.90 -5.98
CA PHE A 62 -14.69 -0.52 -5.98
C PHE A 62 -14.05 -1.20 -4.78
N LYS A 63 -14.53 -2.40 -4.45
CA LYS A 63 -13.91 -3.23 -3.42
C LYS A 63 -12.64 -3.87 -3.97
N SER A 64 -11.54 -3.77 -3.23
CA SER A 64 -10.31 -4.51 -3.49
C SER A 64 -9.99 -5.43 -2.33
N PRO A 65 -9.20 -6.51 -2.55
CA PRO A 65 -8.65 -7.31 -1.45
C PRO A 65 -7.94 -6.41 -0.43
N ARG A 66 -8.18 -6.67 0.86
CA ARG A 66 -7.39 -6.06 1.94
C ARG A 66 -6.03 -6.73 1.99
N PHE A 67 -4.98 -5.97 2.27
CA PHE A 67 -3.66 -6.51 2.57
C PHE A 67 -3.43 -6.45 4.07
N THR A 68 -2.82 -7.50 4.63
CA THR A 68 -2.44 -7.57 6.05
C THR A 68 -0.94 -7.39 6.15
N MET A 69 -0.49 -6.40 6.94
CA MET A 69 0.92 -6.26 7.27
C MET A 69 1.25 -7.27 8.37
N ARG A 70 2.26 -8.11 8.18
CA ARG A 70 2.73 -9.06 9.18
C ARG A 70 4.19 -8.81 9.49
N MET A 71 4.55 -8.98 10.75
CA MET A 71 5.94 -9.04 11.16
C MET A 71 6.42 -10.49 11.09
N LEU A 72 7.58 -10.70 10.50
CA LEU A 72 8.20 -12.01 10.35
C LEU A 72 9.60 -11.93 10.93
N TRP A 73 9.96 -12.92 11.75
CA TRP A 73 11.29 -13.09 12.28
C TRP A 73 11.62 -14.58 12.35
N HIS A 74 12.90 -14.91 12.44
CA HIS A 74 13.33 -16.29 12.57
C HIS A 74 13.05 -16.81 13.98
N ARG A 75 12.56 -18.05 14.10
CA ARG A 75 12.15 -18.68 15.37
C ARG A 75 13.24 -18.66 16.46
N ILE A 76 14.52 -18.65 16.06
CA ILE A 76 15.65 -18.57 17.01
C ILE A 76 15.61 -17.29 17.87
N HIS A 77 14.96 -16.23 17.40
CA HIS A 77 14.85 -14.96 18.10
C HIS A 77 13.52 -14.79 18.84
N ASP A 78 12.74 -15.87 19.00
CA ASP A 78 11.46 -15.80 19.72
C ASP A 78 11.63 -15.30 21.16
N ALA A 79 12.69 -15.74 21.83
CA ALA A 79 13.03 -15.40 23.21
C ALA A 79 14.21 -14.40 23.32
N ASP A 80 14.59 -13.75 22.21
CA ASP A 80 15.63 -12.71 22.25
C ASP A 80 15.04 -11.40 22.81
N PRO A 81 15.57 -10.85 23.91
CA PRO A 81 14.99 -9.68 24.55
C PRO A 81 14.97 -8.42 23.68
N ALA A 82 15.95 -8.25 22.79
CA ALA A 82 15.98 -7.10 21.88
C ALA A 82 14.91 -7.24 20.78
N HIS A 83 14.69 -8.45 20.27
CA HIS A 83 13.58 -8.75 19.35
C HIS A 83 12.21 -8.62 20.02
N GLU A 84 12.05 -9.08 21.27
CA GLU A 84 10.82 -8.88 22.05
C GLU A 84 10.52 -7.40 22.25
N TRP A 85 11.52 -6.62 22.68
CA TRP A 85 11.38 -5.19 22.83
C TRP A 85 10.95 -4.52 21.51
N LEU A 86 11.64 -4.81 20.40
CA LEU A 86 11.30 -4.21 19.10
C LEU A 86 9.89 -4.59 18.64
N ARG A 87 9.50 -5.86 18.82
CA ARG A 87 8.14 -6.32 18.49
C ARG A 87 7.09 -5.59 19.32
N SER A 88 7.38 -5.30 20.59
CA SER A 88 6.46 -4.58 21.48
C SER A 88 6.22 -3.12 21.09
N LEU A 89 7.16 -2.50 20.35
CA LEU A 89 7.03 -1.11 19.88
C LEU A 89 6.04 -0.97 18.72
N LEU A 90 5.79 -2.06 17.99
CA LEU A 90 4.89 -2.05 16.86
C LEU A 90 3.48 -2.43 17.34
N PRO A 91 2.44 -1.70 16.89
CA PRO A 91 1.08 -2.04 17.26
C PRO A 91 0.75 -3.46 16.78
N ASN A 92 0.10 -4.24 17.64
CA ASN A 92 -0.48 -5.52 17.25
C ASN A 92 -1.58 -5.26 16.23
N GLU A 93 -1.28 -5.40 14.94
CA GLU A 93 -2.29 -5.29 13.86
C GLU A 93 -3.02 -6.62 13.61
N GLY A 94 -3.02 -7.52 14.60
CA GLY A 94 -3.91 -8.67 14.63
C GLY A 94 -5.30 -8.24 15.09
N GLU A 95 -6.29 -8.34 14.20
CA GLU A 95 -7.73 -8.13 14.44
C GLU A 95 -8.24 -6.67 14.50
N ARG A 96 -8.26 -5.98 13.34
CA ARG A 96 -9.33 -5.03 12.99
C ARG A 96 -9.68 -5.07 11.50
#